data_AF-A0A0R3PE43-F1
#
_entry.id   AF-A0A0R3PE43-F1
#
_cell.length_a   1.000
_cell.length_b   1.000
_cell.length_c   1.000
_cell.angle_alpha   90.00
_cell.angle_beta   90.00
_cell.angle_gamma   90.00
#
_symmetry.space_group_name_H-M   'P 1'
#
loop_
_entity.id
_entity.type
_entity.pdbx_description
1 polymer ?
#
loop_
_entity_poly.entity_id
_entity_poly.type
_entity_poly.pdbx_seq_one_letter_code
_entity_poly.pdbx_strand_id
1 'polypeptide(L)'
;MATKFLTDRVAVVSASSKGIGFAIAKRLGADGASVVVSSRKSKNVEEAVEALRVEGINAAGVTAHVGIKEDRKKLIEFAIDRFGKLDILVSNAAVNPHFGDIMSISDSQWDKMLNINVQSSLQLTQEAVPHLEASGRGNIVLVSSIAGYAPLDGLGAYSIMKSTLIGLNKALSQSLARRNIRVNAIAPGIIRTDFSRALYINEVDHENWLRTIPLNRLGEADECADVVAFLVSDEASYITGETIGVNGGMQARI
;
A
#
# COMPACT_ATOMS: atom_id res chain seq x y z
N MET A 1 -5.13 26.18 -11.63
CA MET A 1 -4.34 25.08 -11.02
C MET A 1 -5.27 24.35 -10.08
N ALA A 2 -5.30 23.02 -10.11
CA ALA A 2 -6.01 22.25 -9.09
C ALA A 2 -5.39 22.55 -7.72
N THR A 3 -6.21 22.70 -6.68
CA THR A 3 -5.76 22.95 -5.31
C THR A 3 -4.96 21.74 -4.81
N LYS A 4 -3.75 21.98 -4.29
CA LYS A 4 -2.87 20.93 -3.74
C LYS A 4 -3.13 20.73 -2.25
N PHE A 5 -3.90 19.69 -1.90
CA PHE A 5 -4.39 19.47 -0.53
C PHE A 5 -3.38 18.78 0.40
N LEU A 6 -2.23 18.32 -0.11
CA LEU A 6 -1.17 17.68 0.68
C LEU A 6 0.11 18.52 0.73
N THR A 7 0.01 19.82 0.46
CA THR A 7 1.13 20.76 0.59
C THR A 7 1.76 20.65 1.99
N ASP A 8 3.08 20.67 2.04
CA ASP A 8 3.90 20.48 3.24
C ASP A 8 3.74 19.14 3.94
N ARG A 9 3.05 18.14 3.38
CA ARG A 9 3.01 16.77 3.94
C ARG A 9 4.23 15.98 3.50
N VAL A 10 4.73 15.09 4.35
CA VAL A 10 5.77 14.11 4.01
C VAL A 10 5.18 12.70 4.05
N ALA A 11 5.32 11.97 2.94
CA ALA A 11 4.81 10.61 2.79
C ALA A 11 5.92 9.60 2.54
N VAL A 12 5.88 8.48 3.24
CA VAL A 12 6.66 7.27 2.95
C VAL A 12 5.74 6.23 2.33
N VAL A 13 6.08 5.74 1.14
CA VAL A 13 5.36 4.63 0.48
C VAL A 13 6.31 3.45 0.34
N SER A 14 6.02 2.33 0.99
CA SER A 14 6.90 1.14 0.91
C SER A 14 6.71 0.37 -0.41
N ALA A 15 7.79 -0.21 -0.95
CA ALA A 15 7.76 -1.01 -2.18
C ALA A 15 7.06 -0.29 -3.36
N SER A 16 7.47 0.94 -3.62
CA SER A 16 6.75 1.93 -4.44
C SER A 16 7.48 2.31 -5.73
N SER A 17 8.40 1.46 -6.21
CA SER A 17 9.07 1.72 -7.49
C SER A 17 8.20 1.40 -8.71
N LYS A 18 7.11 0.64 -8.56
CA LYS A 18 6.18 0.23 -9.63
C LYS A 18 4.76 0.01 -9.09
N GLY A 19 3.79 -0.16 -9.99
CA GLY A 19 2.42 -0.59 -9.68
C GLY A 19 1.69 0.37 -8.75
N ILE A 20 0.83 -0.16 -7.88
CA ILE A 20 -0.01 0.62 -6.95
C ILE A 20 0.83 1.56 -6.09
N GLY A 21 1.95 1.09 -5.53
CA GLY A 21 2.82 1.93 -4.69
C GLY A 21 3.41 3.13 -5.44
N PHE A 22 3.80 2.96 -6.71
CA PHE A 22 4.30 4.07 -7.52
C PHE A 22 3.20 5.06 -7.86
N ALA A 23 2.01 4.58 -8.25
CA ALA A 23 0.85 5.42 -8.51
C ALA A 23 0.45 6.24 -7.28
N ILE A 24 0.46 5.62 -6.08
CA ILE A 24 0.24 6.32 -4.81
C ILE A 24 1.30 7.42 -4.60
N ALA A 25 2.59 7.09 -4.73
CA ALA A 25 3.65 8.09 -4.54
C ALA A 25 3.52 9.27 -5.52
N LYS A 26 3.21 8.97 -6.79
CA LYS A 26 2.95 9.98 -7.82
C LYS A 26 1.76 10.86 -7.48
N ARG A 27 0.62 10.27 -7.11
CA ARG A 27 -0.60 11.00 -6.76
C ARG A 27 -0.41 11.90 -5.54
N LEU A 28 0.18 11.38 -4.45
CA LEU A 28 0.44 12.17 -3.24
C LEU A 28 1.39 13.34 -3.55
N GLY A 29 2.41 13.11 -4.38
CA GLY A 29 3.33 14.13 -4.83
C GLY A 29 2.69 15.21 -5.70
N ALA A 30 1.82 14.82 -6.64
CA ALA A 30 1.05 15.74 -7.47
C ALA A 30 0.15 16.65 -6.61
N ASP A 31 -0.41 16.10 -5.52
CA ASP A 31 -1.22 16.82 -4.53
C ASP A 31 -0.39 17.66 -3.53
N GLY A 32 0.94 17.70 -3.69
CA GLY A 32 1.84 18.62 -2.98
C GLY A 32 2.71 17.99 -1.89
N ALA A 33 2.61 16.69 -1.64
CA ALA A 33 3.44 16.03 -0.64
C ALA A 33 4.90 15.88 -1.13
N SER A 34 5.84 15.93 -0.19
CA SER A 34 7.18 15.37 -0.41
C SER A 34 7.13 13.87 -0.20
N VAL A 35 7.65 13.09 -1.14
CA VAL A 35 7.46 11.62 -1.16
C VAL A 35 8.78 10.87 -1.07
N VAL A 36 8.83 9.86 -0.21
CA VAL A 36 9.91 8.89 -0.11
C VAL A 36 9.45 7.56 -0.68
N VAL A 37 10.10 7.12 -1.75
CA VAL A 37 9.89 5.80 -2.36
C VAL A 37 10.95 4.80 -1.94
N SER A 38 10.60 3.52 -1.95
CA SER A 38 11.56 2.46 -1.63
C SER A 38 11.36 1.20 -2.46
N SER A 39 12.45 0.48 -2.64
CA SER A 39 12.49 -0.83 -3.28
C SER A 39 13.72 -1.59 -2.76
N ARG A 40 13.76 -2.90 -3.02
CA ARG A 40 14.92 -3.75 -2.67
C ARG A 40 16.11 -3.57 -3.62
N LYS A 41 15.93 -2.91 -4.76
CA LYS A 41 16.94 -2.70 -5.80
C LYS A 41 17.17 -1.20 -5.98
N SER A 42 18.41 -0.75 -5.86
CA SER A 42 18.79 0.67 -6.00
C SER A 42 18.36 1.25 -7.34
N LYS A 43 18.64 0.54 -8.44
CA LYS A 43 18.24 0.95 -9.80
C LYS A 43 16.75 1.27 -9.91
N ASN A 44 15.88 0.43 -9.36
CA ASN A 44 14.44 0.67 -9.38
C ASN A 44 14.04 1.90 -8.54
N VAL A 45 14.78 2.20 -7.46
CA VAL A 45 14.55 3.41 -6.64
C VAL A 45 14.95 4.64 -7.43
N GLU A 46 16.13 4.63 -8.05
CA GLU A 46 16.66 5.72 -8.87
C GLU A 46 15.71 6.04 -10.03
N GLU A 47 15.27 5.04 -10.79
CA GLU A 47 14.32 5.20 -11.90
C GLU A 47 12.97 5.78 -11.43
N ALA A 48 12.44 5.31 -10.30
CA ALA A 48 11.18 5.82 -9.76
C ALA A 48 11.30 7.27 -9.26
N VAL A 49 12.40 7.61 -8.57
CA VAL A 49 12.65 8.98 -8.12
C VAL A 49 12.79 9.92 -9.31
N GLU A 50 13.52 9.52 -10.35
CA GLU A 50 13.69 10.34 -11.55
C GLU A 50 12.35 10.58 -12.26
N ALA A 51 11.56 9.52 -12.45
CA ALA A 51 10.23 9.63 -13.07
C ALA A 51 9.32 10.62 -12.30
N LEU A 52 9.33 10.57 -10.97
CA LEU A 52 8.56 11.51 -10.13
C LEU A 52 9.09 12.95 -10.25
N ARG A 53 10.41 13.14 -10.25
CA ARG A 53 11.03 14.47 -10.33
C ARG A 53 10.81 15.16 -11.67
N VAL A 54 10.79 14.41 -12.78
CA VAL A 54 10.44 14.93 -14.10
C VAL A 54 9.03 15.52 -14.13
N GLU A 55 8.12 15.01 -13.30
CA GLU A 55 6.76 15.54 -13.12
C GLU A 55 6.69 16.70 -12.10
N GLY A 56 7.83 17.20 -11.63
CA GLY A 56 7.91 18.31 -10.67
C GLY A 56 7.57 17.92 -9.23
N ILE A 57 7.58 16.63 -8.90
CA ILE A 57 7.33 16.12 -7.55
C ILE A 57 8.61 16.19 -6.72
N ASN A 58 8.49 16.66 -5.47
CA ASN A 58 9.59 16.61 -4.50
C ASN A 58 9.79 15.17 -3.97
N ALA A 59 10.48 14.36 -4.77
CA ALA A 59 10.70 12.95 -4.48
C ALA A 59 12.14 12.66 -4.03
N ALA A 60 12.27 11.73 -3.09
CA ALA A 60 13.52 11.07 -2.72
C ALA A 60 13.26 9.57 -2.56
N GLY A 61 14.32 8.77 -2.47
CA GLY A 61 14.14 7.34 -2.30
C GLY A 61 15.34 6.65 -1.71
N VAL A 62 15.09 5.49 -1.11
CA VAL A 62 16.11 4.69 -0.43
C VAL A 62 15.87 3.20 -0.66
N THR A 63 16.95 2.45 -0.86
CA THR A 63 16.87 0.99 -0.90
C THR A 63 16.52 0.45 0.48
N ALA A 64 15.41 -0.29 0.56
CA ALA A 64 14.91 -0.91 1.78
C ALA A 64 14.09 -2.17 1.48
N HIS A 65 14.34 -3.22 2.25
CA HIS A 65 13.56 -4.45 2.30
C HIS A 65 12.72 -4.48 3.59
N VAL A 66 11.39 -4.37 3.47
CA VAL A 66 10.50 -4.28 4.65
C VAL A 66 10.58 -5.47 5.61
N GLY A 67 10.98 -6.66 5.13
CA GLY A 67 11.23 -7.83 5.98
C GLY A 67 12.53 -7.78 6.81
N ILE A 68 13.36 -6.74 6.65
CA ILE A 68 14.60 -6.54 7.40
C ILE A 68 14.40 -5.36 8.35
N LYS A 69 14.72 -5.55 9.64
CA LYS A 69 14.45 -4.55 10.69
C LYS A 69 15.20 -3.25 10.46
N GLU A 70 16.48 -3.37 10.15
CA GLU A 70 17.41 -2.26 9.92
C GLU A 70 16.95 -1.41 8.74
N ASP A 71 16.46 -2.05 7.68
CA ASP A 71 15.96 -1.36 6.48
C ASP A 71 14.64 -0.61 6.75
N ARG A 72 13.75 -1.13 7.60
CA ARG A 72 12.53 -0.39 8.00
C ARG A 72 12.89 0.87 8.77
N LYS A 73 13.79 0.75 9.75
CA LYS A 73 14.27 1.89 10.53
C LYS A 73 14.92 2.93 9.62
N LYS A 74 15.84 2.49 8.77
CA LYS A 74 16.51 3.33 7.76
C LYS A 74 15.52 4.05 6.84
N LEU A 75 14.45 3.37 6.41
CA LEU A 75 13.44 3.98 5.53
C LEU A 75 12.72 5.16 6.21
N ILE A 76 12.37 5.01 7.49
CA ILE A 76 11.73 6.08 8.26
C ILE A 76 12.73 7.20 8.55
N GLU A 77 13.93 6.88 9.05
CA GLU A 77 14.98 7.86 9.34
C GLU A 77 15.36 8.68 8.10
N PHE A 78 15.45 8.05 6.93
CA PHE A 78 15.73 8.75 5.67
C PHE A 78 14.69 9.83 5.35
N ALA A 79 13.41 9.60 5.65
CA ALA A 79 12.36 10.61 5.46
C ALA A 79 12.52 11.79 6.42
N ILE A 80 12.86 11.50 7.69
CA ILE A 80 13.11 12.51 8.72
C ILE A 80 14.34 13.33 8.37
N ASP A 81 15.44 12.71 7.98
CA ASP A 81 16.68 13.41 7.62
C ASP A 81 16.48 14.28 6.38
N ARG A 82 15.69 13.80 5.41
CA ARG A 82 15.51 14.49 4.13
C ARG A 82 14.51 15.65 4.20
N PHE A 83 13.43 15.48 4.98
CA PHE A 83 12.26 16.36 4.96
C PHE A 83 11.82 16.85 6.36
N GLY A 84 12.50 16.42 7.42
CA GLY A 84 12.32 16.89 8.79
C GLY A 84 11.15 16.27 9.57
N LYS A 85 10.28 15.49 8.92
CA LYS A 85 9.07 14.91 9.53
C LYS A 85 8.49 13.75 8.74
N LEU A 86 7.47 13.12 9.29
CA LEU A 86 6.64 12.10 8.63
C LEU A 86 5.16 12.33 8.97
N ASP A 87 4.32 12.56 7.96
CA ASP A 87 2.88 12.76 8.13
C ASP A 87 2.06 11.57 7.63
N ILE A 88 2.57 10.82 6.64
CA ILE A 88 1.83 9.77 5.94
C ILE A 88 2.71 8.52 5.79
N LEU A 89 2.23 7.37 6.23
CA LEU A 89 2.81 6.06 5.93
C LEU A 89 1.84 5.25 5.06
N VAL A 90 2.33 4.73 3.94
CA VAL A 90 1.60 3.75 3.12
C VAL A 90 2.36 2.43 3.12
N SER A 91 1.80 1.41 3.78
CA SER A 91 2.33 0.05 3.78
C SER A 91 1.78 -0.73 2.58
N ASN A 92 2.56 -0.79 1.51
CA ASN A 92 2.14 -1.36 0.22
C ASN A 92 2.84 -2.68 -0.15
N ALA A 93 3.97 -3.00 0.47
CA ALA A 93 4.76 -4.18 0.12
C ALA A 93 3.95 -5.50 0.16
N ALA A 94 4.12 -6.32 -0.88
CA ALA A 94 3.51 -7.65 -0.98
C ALA A 94 4.38 -8.62 -1.77
N VAL A 95 4.25 -9.92 -1.45
CA VAL A 95 4.80 -11.05 -2.22
C VAL A 95 3.75 -12.16 -2.29
N ASN A 96 3.78 -12.92 -3.38
CA ASN A 96 3.00 -14.15 -3.51
C ASN A 96 3.81 -15.23 -4.26
N PRO A 97 4.66 -15.99 -3.56
CA PRO A 97 5.46 -17.07 -4.16
C PRO A 97 4.68 -18.37 -4.37
N HIS A 98 3.39 -18.43 -4.00
CA HIS A 98 2.54 -19.63 -4.11
C HIS A 98 1.27 -19.33 -4.91
N PHE A 99 0.97 -20.18 -5.89
CA PHE A 99 -0.29 -20.16 -6.64
C PHE A 99 -0.76 -21.60 -6.82
N GLY A 100 -2.01 -21.87 -6.46
CA GLY A 100 -2.61 -23.22 -6.51
C GLY A 100 -3.19 -23.64 -5.17
N ASP A 101 -3.35 -24.96 -4.97
CA ASP A 101 -3.92 -25.53 -3.75
C ASP A 101 -3.13 -25.07 -2.51
N ILE A 102 -3.83 -24.50 -1.54
CA ILE A 102 -3.23 -24.05 -0.28
C ILE A 102 -2.57 -25.20 0.48
N MET A 103 -3.05 -26.44 0.34
CA MET A 103 -2.48 -27.61 1.01
C MET A 103 -1.09 -27.99 0.49
N SER A 104 -0.66 -27.40 -0.64
CA SER A 104 0.66 -27.65 -1.24
C SER A 104 1.70 -26.57 -0.92
N ILE A 105 1.33 -25.55 -0.13
CA ILE A 105 2.28 -24.49 0.25
C ILE A 105 3.41 -25.04 1.12
N SER A 106 4.64 -24.63 0.86
CA SER A 106 5.77 -24.94 1.75
C SER A 106 5.83 -23.99 2.95
N ASP A 107 6.39 -24.45 4.07
CA ASP A 107 6.66 -23.61 5.24
C ASP A 107 7.46 -22.35 4.86
N SER A 108 8.46 -22.48 3.98
CA SER A 108 9.26 -21.36 3.52
C SER A 108 8.49 -20.33 2.69
N GLN A 109 7.51 -20.75 1.89
CA GLN A 109 6.60 -19.85 1.18
C GLN A 109 5.66 -19.16 2.17
N TRP A 110 5.08 -19.92 3.11
CA TRP A 110 4.18 -19.41 4.14
C TRP A 110 4.87 -18.35 5.02
N ASP A 111 6.03 -18.67 5.59
CA ASP A 111 6.80 -17.79 6.47
C ASP A 111 7.20 -16.50 5.76
N LYS A 112 7.62 -16.61 4.49
CA LYS A 112 7.94 -15.45 3.66
C LYS A 112 6.73 -14.56 3.43
N MET A 113 5.56 -15.14 3.16
CA MET A 113 4.32 -14.38 2.99
C MET A 113 3.88 -13.72 4.29
N LEU A 114 3.94 -14.43 5.42
CA LEU A 114 3.60 -13.88 6.72
C LEU A 114 4.52 -12.73 7.12
N ASN A 115 5.84 -12.90 6.97
CA ASN A 115 6.83 -11.88 7.27
C ASN A 115 6.58 -10.61 6.44
N ILE A 116 6.48 -10.74 5.12
CA ILE A 116 6.39 -9.58 4.24
C ILE A 116 5.00 -8.96 4.21
N ASN A 117 3.95 -9.76 4.06
CA ASN A 117 2.60 -9.23 3.83
C ASN A 117 1.92 -8.77 5.13
N VAL A 118 2.31 -9.32 6.29
CA VAL A 118 1.65 -9.03 7.57
C VAL A 118 2.62 -8.39 8.57
N GLN A 119 3.65 -9.13 9.01
CA GLN A 119 4.51 -8.69 10.11
C GLN A 119 5.21 -7.36 9.78
N SER A 120 5.69 -7.22 8.54
CA SER A 120 6.37 -6.00 8.11
C SER A 120 5.48 -4.75 8.18
N SER A 121 4.16 -4.88 7.98
CA SER A 121 3.23 -3.74 8.06
C SER A 121 3.08 -3.24 9.50
N LEU A 122 2.94 -4.16 10.46
CA LEU A 122 2.92 -3.80 11.89
C LEU A 122 4.26 -3.21 12.32
N GLN A 123 5.36 -3.85 11.95
CA GLN A 123 6.69 -3.42 12.37
C GLN A 123 7.09 -2.08 11.74
N LEU A 124 6.76 -1.83 10.47
CA LEU A 124 6.97 -0.54 9.83
C LEU A 124 6.11 0.56 10.47
N THR A 125 4.88 0.22 10.87
CA THR A 125 4.02 1.12 11.66
C THR A 125 4.67 1.47 12.99
N GLN A 126 5.24 0.50 13.71
CA GLN A 126 5.94 0.75 14.99
C GLN A 126 7.09 1.76 14.83
N GLU A 127 7.91 1.63 13.77
CA GLU A 127 8.99 2.57 13.48
C GLU A 127 8.45 3.98 13.14
N ALA A 128 7.33 4.08 12.43
CA ALA A 128 6.78 5.35 11.97
C ALA A 128 6.01 6.13 13.04
N VAL A 129 5.37 5.42 13.98
CA VAL A 129 4.40 5.98 14.95
C VAL A 129 4.94 7.14 15.78
N PRO A 130 6.17 7.12 16.34
CA PRO A 130 6.71 8.27 17.06
C PRO A 130 6.76 9.56 16.21
N HIS A 131 7.06 9.43 14.93
CA HIS A 131 7.16 10.56 14.01
C HIS A 131 5.80 11.04 13.50
N LEU A 132 4.88 10.10 13.25
CA LEU A 132 3.49 10.41 12.89
C LEU A 132 2.75 11.14 14.02
N GLU A 133 2.99 10.74 15.27
CA GLU A 133 2.45 11.43 16.44
C GLU A 133 3.05 12.83 16.60
N ALA A 134 4.38 12.96 16.45
CA ALA A 134 5.06 14.25 16.51
C ALA A 134 4.62 15.23 15.40
N SER A 135 4.23 14.72 14.24
CA SER A 135 3.62 15.51 13.15
C SER A 135 2.28 16.15 13.56
N GLY A 136 1.53 15.51 14.48
CA GLY A 136 0.22 15.96 14.93
C GLY A 136 -0.89 15.83 13.88
N ARG A 137 -0.62 15.17 12.76
CA ARG A 137 -1.56 14.98 11.64
C ARG A 137 -1.31 13.65 10.90
N GLY A 138 -0.95 12.62 11.66
CA GLY A 138 -0.47 11.34 11.16
C GLY A 138 -1.53 10.49 10.46
N ASN A 139 -1.15 9.85 9.37
CA ASN A 139 -2.00 8.94 8.61
C ASN A 139 -1.26 7.66 8.24
N ILE A 140 -1.94 6.53 8.35
CA ILE A 140 -1.44 5.22 7.91
C ILE A 140 -2.46 4.62 6.96
N VAL A 141 -1.99 4.15 5.80
CA VAL A 141 -2.80 3.36 4.87
C VAL A 141 -2.15 2.00 4.61
N LEU A 142 -2.88 0.92 4.88
CA LEU A 142 -2.46 -0.43 4.54
C LEU A 142 -3.06 -0.85 3.19
N VAL A 143 -2.24 -1.38 2.28
CA VAL A 143 -2.73 -1.94 1.01
C VAL A 143 -3.05 -3.42 1.21
N SER A 144 -4.33 -3.71 1.41
CA SER A 144 -4.84 -5.09 1.51
C SER A 144 -5.15 -5.65 0.11
N SER A 145 -6.26 -6.37 -0.06
CA SER A 145 -6.78 -6.90 -1.32
C SER A 145 -8.25 -7.31 -1.14
N ILE A 146 -9.01 -7.34 -2.23
CA ILE A 146 -10.33 -7.97 -2.26
C ILE A 146 -10.28 -9.45 -1.82
N ALA A 147 -9.16 -10.12 -2.09
CA ALA A 147 -8.91 -11.49 -1.66
C ALA A 147 -8.95 -11.66 -0.12
N GLY A 148 -8.74 -10.57 0.63
CA GLY A 148 -8.87 -10.57 2.08
C GLY A 148 -10.32 -10.71 2.59
N TYR A 149 -11.31 -10.46 1.74
CA TYR A 149 -12.72 -10.62 2.05
C TYR A 149 -13.30 -11.91 1.48
N ALA A 150 -13.01 -12.17 0.20
CA ALA A 150 -13.41 -13.37 -0.50
C ALA A 150 -12.16 -14.03 -1.09
N PRO A 151 -11.70 -15.17 -0.54
CA PRO A 151 -10.54 -15.86 -1.08
C PRO A 151 -10.71 -16.17 -2.57
N LEU A 152 -9.68 -15.85 -3.34
CA LEU A 152 -9.65 -16.16 -4.78
C LEU A 152 -9.01 -17.54 -4.99
N ASP A 153 -9.51 -18.26 -5.99
CA ASP A 153 -8.97 -19.58 -6.32
C ASP A 153 -7.47 -19.49 -6.65
N GLY A 154 -6.71 -20.48 -6.18
CA GLY A 154 -5.25 -20.49 -6.25
C GLY A 154 -4.52 -19.47 -5.36
N LEU A 155 -5.22 -18.59 -4.63
CA LEU A 155 -4.63 -17.53 -3.80
C LEU A 155 -4.97 -17.67 -2.32
N GLY A 156 -5.29 -18.87 -1.83
CA GLY A 156 -5.73 -19.10 -0.45
C GLY A 156 -4.79 -18.52 0.62
N ALA A 157 -3.49 -18.84 0.54
CA ALA A 157 -2.51 -18.32 1.51
C ALA A 157 -2.39 -16.78 1.45
N TYR A 158 -2.39 -16.19 0.25
CA TYR A 158 -2.35 -14.75 0.07
C TYR A 158 -3.59 -14.07 0.65
N SER A 159 -4.76 -14.68 0.41
CA SER A 159 -6.06 -14.23 0.92
C SER A 159 -6.02 -14.14 2.45
N ILE A 160 -5.50 -15.16 3.15
CA ILE A 160 -5.32 -15.15 4.61
C ILE A 160 -4.45 -13.97 5.06
N MET A 161 -3.32 -13.72 4.39
CA MET A 161 -2.45 -12.58 4.74
C MET A 161 -3.19 -11.24 4.60
N LYS A 162 -4.00 -11.10 3.55
CA LYS A 162 -4.77 -9.87 3.30
C LYS A 162 -5.99 -9.74 4.23
N SER A 163 -6.64 -10.84 4.64
CA SER A 163 -7.63 -10.82 5.73
C SER A 163 -7.00 -10.36 7.04
N THR A 164 -5.77 -10.80 7.32
CA THR A 164 -5.04 -10.39 8.52
C THR A 164 -4.75 -8.89 8.52
N LEU A 165 -4.44 -8.29 7.36
CA LEU A 165 -4.27 -6.84 7.24
C LEU A 165 -5.57 -6.05 7.52
N ILE A 166 -6.74 -6.61 7.20
CA ILE A 166 -8.03 -5.99 7.53
C ILE A 166 -8.23 -5.97 9.05
N GLY A 167 -7.92 -7.06 9.73
CA GLY A 167 -7.94 -7.12 11.19
C GLY A 167 -6.91 -6.18 11.83
N LEU A 168 -5.69 -6.16 11.29
CA LEU A 168 -4.61 -5.27 11.74
C LEU A 168 -5.00 -3.80 11.62
N ASN A 169 -5.64 -3.41 10.50
CA ASN A 169 -6.17 -2.07 10.30
C ASN A 169 -7.12 -1.65 11.43
N LYS A 170 -8.08 -2.52 11.77
CA LYS A 170 -9.05 -2.24 12.84
C LYS A 170 -8.36 -2.10 14.20
N ALA A 171 -7.45 -3.02 14.53
CA ALA A 171 -6.71 -2.98 15.79
C ALA A 171 -5.84 -1.72 15.93
N LEU A 172 -5.07 -1.38 14.88
CA LEU A 172 -4.22 -0.19 14.87
C LEU A 172 -5.04 1.10 14.96
N SER A 173 -6.19 1.18 14.28
CA SER A 173 -7.04 2.36 14.33
C SER A 173 -7.50 2.69 15.77
N GLN A 174 -7.86 1.66 16.54
CA GLN A 174 -8.25 1.82 17.94
C GLN A 174 -7.07 2.20 18.84
N SER A 175 -5.91 1.57 18.61
CA SER A 175 -4.70 1.81 19.40
C SER A 175 -4.12 3.21 19.18
N LEU A 176 -4.19 3.74 17.96
CA LEU A 176 -3.49 4.97 17.56
C LEU A 176 -4.40 6.21 17.49
N ALA A 177 -5.73 6.06 17.56
CA ALA A 177 -6.66 7.20 17.48
C ALA A 177 -6.39 8.28 18.54
N ARG A 178 -6.11 7.90 19.80
CA ARG A 178 -5.80 8.86 20.88
C ARG A 178 -4.49 9.62 20.69
N ARG A 179 -3.65 9.17 19.75
CA ARG A 179 -2.37 9.80 19.37
C ARG A 179 -2.51 10.69 18.14
N ASN A 180 -3.76 11.00 17.75
CA ASN A 180 -4.12 11.75 16.56
C ASN A 180 -3.58 11.15 15.25
N ILE A 181 -3.58 9.82 15.16
CA ILE A 181 -3.18 9.08 13.96
C ILE A 181 -4.40 8.32 13.43
N ARG A 182 -4.76 8.56 12.17
CA ARG A 182 -5.80 7.80 11.46
C ARG A 182 -5.16 6.60 10.76
N VAL A 183 -5.82 5.44 10.84
CA VAL A 183 -5.35 4.22 10.18
C VAL A 183 -6.48 3.67 9.34
N ASN A 184 -6.27 3.56 8.04
CA ASN A 184 -7.23 2.95 7.13
C ASN A 184 -6.53 1.92 6.23
N ALA A 185 -7.32 1.21 5.45
CA ALA A 185 -6.81 0.34 4.41
C ALA A 185 -7.57 0.54 3.11
N ILE A 186 -6.96 0.11 2.01
CA ILE A 186 -7.67 -0.15 0.75
C ILE A 186 -7.65 -1.64 0.46
N ALA A 187 -8.68 -2.13 -0.21
CA ALA A 187 -8.79 -3.49 -0.72
C ALA A 187 -8.93 -3.46 -2.25
N PRO A 188 -7.80 -3.40 -2.98
CA PRO A 188 -7.82 -3.43 -4.44
C PRO A 188 -8.40 -4.73 -5.00
N GLY A 189 -9.14 -4.63 -6.09
CA GLY A 189 -9.56 -5.77 -6.93
C GLY A 189 -8.42 -6.27 -7.82
N ILE A 190 -8.78 -6.73 -9.02
CA ILE A 190 -7.80 -7.07 -10.06
C ILE A 190 -7.35 -5.78 -10.75
N ILE A 191 -6.18 -5.28 -10.35
CA ILE A 191 -5.57 -4.06 -10.89
C ILE A 191 -4.52 -4.42 -11.95
N ARG A 192 -4.37 -3.67 -13.05
CA ARG A 192 -3.33 -3.91 -14.06
C ARG A 192 -1.95 -3.52 -13.54
N THR A 193 -1.15 -4.51 -13.12
CA THR A 193 0.23 -4.31 -12.66
C THR A 193 1.10 -5.52 -12.97
N ASP A 194 2.43 -5.37 -12.92
CA ASP A 194 3.36 -6.50 -13.01
C ASP A 194 3.07 -7.60 -11.96
N PHE A 195 2.59 -7.23 -10.76
CA PHE A 195 2.33 -8.16 -9.65
C PHE A 195 1.14 -9.08 -9.93
N SER A 196 0.07 -8.54 -10.49
CA SER A 196 -1.18 -9.23 -10.80
C SER A 196 -1.22 -9.80 -12.21
N ARG A 197 -0.23 -9.51 -13.06
CA ARG A 197 -0.17 -9.92 -14.47
C ARG A 197 -0.47 -11.40 -14.68
N ALA A 198 0.04 -12.27 -13.81
CA ALA A 198 -0.19 -13.71 -13.91
C ALA A 198 -1.68 -14.11 -13.84
N LEU A 199 -2.53 -13.27 -13.23
CA LEU A 199 -3.97 -13.53 -13.09
C LEU A 199 -4.79 -13.23 -14.34
N TYR A 200 -4.25 -12.45 -15.29
CA TYR A 200 -5.01 -11.97 -16.45
C TYR A 200 -4.23 -12.01 -17.77
N ILE A 201 -3.03 -12.59 -17.78
CA ILE A 201 -2.21 -12.70 -19.00
C ILE A 201 -2.79 -13.69 -20.01
N ASN A 202 -3.53 -14.70 -19.53
CA ASN A 202 -4.28 -15.62 -20.37
C ASN A 202 -5.65 -15.00 -20.70
N GLU A 203 -6.08 -15.08 -21.96
CA GLU A 203 -7.36 -14.53 -22.41
C GLU A 203 -8.57 -15.13 -21.68
N VAL A 204 -8.53 -16.43 -21.36
CA VAL A 204 -9.61 -17.11 -20.63
C VAL A 204 -9.72 -16.57 -19.22
N ASP A 205 -8.60 -16.43 -18.50
CA ASP A 205 -8.58 -15.85 -17.16
C ASP A 205 -9.01 -14.38 -17.19
N HIS A 206 -8.58 -13.63 -18.20
CA HIS A 206 -9.00 -12.25 -18.41
C HIS A 206 -10.54 -12.14 -18.54
N GLU A 207 -11.13 -12.89 -19.47
CA GLU A 207 -12.58 -12.95 -19.70
C GLU A 207 -13.35 -13.39 -18.45
N ASN A 208 -12.82 -14.38 -17.71
CA ASN A 208 -13.42 -14.83 -16.45
C ASN A 208 -13.45 -13.72 -15.40
N TRP A 209 -12.36 -12.95 -15.25
CA TRP A 209 -12.37 -11.79 -14.35
C TRP A 209 -13.38 -10.73 -14.79
N LEU A 210 -13.43 -10.39 -16.07
CA LEU A 210 -14.37 -9.39 -16.58
C LEU A 210 -15.83 -9.73 -16.24
N ARG A 211 -16.21 -11.01 -16.33
CA ARG A 211 -17.57 -11.48 -15.96
C ARG A 211 -17.90 -11.35 -14.48
N THR A 212 -16.89 -11.39 -13.60
CA THR A 212 -17.08 -11.30 -12.15
C THR A 212 -16.95 -9.89 -11.60
N ILE A 213 -16.43 -8.95 -12.38
CA ILE A 213 -16.30 -7.54 -12.02
C ILE A 213 -17.50 -6.77 -12.58
N PRO A 214 -18.39 -6.21 -11.75
CA PRO A 214 -19.56 -5.46 -12.24
C PRO A 214 -19.25 -4.29 -13.20
N LEU A 215 -18.12 -3.60 -13.03
CA LEU A 215 -17.68 -2.57 -13.98
C LEU A 215 -17.10 -3.12 -15.31
N ASN A 216 -17.04 -4.44 -15.47
CA ASN A 216 -16.59 -5.15 -16.67
C ASN A 216 -15.21 -4.69 -17.19
N ARG A 217 -14.29 -4.37 -16.28
CA ARG A 217 -12.90 -4.03 -16.59
C ARG A 217 -11.99 -4.28 -15.39
N LEU A 218 -10.72 -4.51 -15.67
CA LEU A 218 -9.67 -4.44 -14.66
C LEU A 218 -9.52 -2.98 -14.18
N GLY A 219 -9.11 -2.81 -12.93
CA GLY A 219 -8.78 -1.50 -12.38
C GLY A 219 -7.38 -1.04 -12.78
N GLU A 220 -7.13 0.25 -12.68
CA GLU A 220 -5.82 0.86 -12.89
C GLU A 220 -5.20 1.27 -11.55
N ALA A 221 -3.86 1.34 -11.50
CA ALA A 221 -3.14 1.68 -10.27
C ALA A 221 -3.51 3.08 -9.72
N ASP A 222 -3.80 4.02 -10.61
CA ASP A 222 -4.19 5.39 -10.27
C ASP A 222 -5.53 5.43 -9.51
N GLU A 223 -6.46 4.51 -9.79
CA GLU A 223 -7.74 4.44 -9.07
C GLU A 223 -7.55 4.06 -7.61
N CYS A 224 -6.52 3.27 -7.29
CA CYS A 224 -6.12 3.01 -5.91
C CYS A 224 -5.46 4.24 -5.29
N ALA A 225 -4.61 4.92 -6.05
CA ALA A 225 -3.89 6.10 -5.61
C ALA A 225 -4.82 7.25 -5.19
N ASP A 226 -5.89 7.46 -5.95
CA ASP A 226 -6.91 8.48 -5.69
C ASP A 226 -7.61 8.26 -4.34
N VAL A 227 -7.96 7.01 -4.02
CA VAL A 227 -8.56 6.65 -2.73
C VAL A 227 -7.56 6.83 -1.58
N VAL A 228 -6.28 6.48 -1.78
CA VAL A 228 -5.25 6.73 -0.75
C VAL A 228 -5.08 8.23 -0.51
N ALA A 229 -5.03 9.05 -1.56
CA ALA A 229 -4.92 10.50 -1.44
C ALA A 229 -6.10 11.10 -0.65
N PHE A 230 -7.33 10.65 -0.94
CA PHE A 230 -8.51 11.02 -0.15
C PHE A 230 -8.35 10.59 1.32
N LEU A 231 -8.01 9.33 1.58
CA LEU A 231 -7.91 8.77 2.92
C LEU A 231 -6.89 9.48 3.82
N VAL A 232 -5.83 10.06 3.26
CA VAL A 232 -4.78 10.77 4.03
C VAL A 232 -4.99 12.29 4.09
N SER A 233 -6.00 12.80 3.40
CA SER A 233 -6.38 14.23 3.42
C SER A 233 -7.21 14.62 4.63
N ASP A 234 -7.46 15.91 4.81
CA ASP A 234 -8.34 16.42 5.87
C ASP A 234 -9.83 16.18 5.57
N GLU A 235 -10.20 15.89 4.31
CA GLU A 235 -11.56 15.52 3.92
C GLU A 235 -11.99 14.17 4.53
N ALA A 236 -11.02 13.30 4.82
CA ALA A 236 -11.22 12.03 5.51
C ALA A 236 -11.04 12.14 7.04
N SER A 237 -11.11 13.33 7.62
CA SER A 237 -10.79 13.59 9.05
C SER A 237 -11.60 12.76 10.05
N TYR A 238 -12.80 12.29 9.68
CA TYR A 238 -13.63 11.41 10.52
C TYR A 238 -13.62 9.93 10.08
N ILE A 239 -12.69 9.54 9.21
CA ILE A 239 -12.54 8.17 8.71
C ILE A 239 -11.29 7.54 9.30
N THR A 240 -11.47 6.52 10.14
CA THR A 240 -10.41 5.66 10.67
C THR A 240 -10.95 4.26 10.96
N GLY A 241 -10.12 3.25 10.75
CA GLY A 241 -10.46 1.83 10.91
C GLY A 241 -11.26 1.24 9.74
N GLU A 242 -11.42 1.97 8.64
CA GLU A 242 -12.12 1.50 7.45
C GLU A 242 -11.19 0.82 6.46
N THR A 243 -11.76 -0.07 5.65
CA THR A 243 -11.08 -0.72 4.53
C THR A 243 -11.87 -0.50 3.24
N ILE A 244 -11.44 0.44 2.41
CA ILE A 244 -12.21 0.84 1.22
C ILE A 244 -11.91 -0.11 0.06
N GLY A 245 -12.94 -0.73 -0.51
CA GLY A 245 -12.82 -1.54 -1.71
C GLY A 245 -12.57 -0.68 -2.95
N VAL A 246 -11.50 -0.98 -3.70
CA VAL A 246 -11.18 -0.35 -5.00
C VAL A 246 -11.17 -1.46 -6.05
N ASN A 247 -12.36 -1.95 -6.39
CA ASN A 247 -12.51 -3.30 -6.94
C ASN A 247 -13.58 -3.44 -8.03
N GLY A 248 -14.10 -2.33 -8.56
CA GLY A 248 -15.10 -2.36 -9.62
C GLY A 248 -16.40 -3.10 -9.29
N GLY A 249 -16.74 -3.22 -8.00
CA GLY A 249 -17.97 -3.88 -7.53
C GLY A 249 -17.81 -5.36 -7.15
N MET A 250 -16.59 -5.91 -7.18
CA MET A 250 -16.35 -7.27 -6.69
C MET A 250 -16.81 -7.43 -5.23
N GLN A 251 -17.26 -8.63 -4.87
CA GLN A 251 -17.77 -8.93 -3.54
C GLN A 251 -16.71 -8.66 -2.45
N ALA A 252 -16.98 -7.69 -1.58
CA ALA A 252 -16.08 -7.27 -0.50
C ALA A 252 -16.70 -7.37 0.90
N ARG A 253 -18.02 -7.29 1.04
CA ARG A 253 -18.75 -7.28 2.31
C ARG A 253 -20.14 -7.90 2.09
N ILE A 254 -20.78 -8.41 3.13
CA ILE A 254 -22.21 -8.79 3.14
C ILE A 254 -23.03 -7.53 3.45
#